data_AF-A0A0G1PIR0-F1
#
_entry.id   AF-A0A0G1PIR0-F1
#
_cell.length_a   1.000
_cell.length_b   1.000
_cell.length_c   1.000
_cell.angle_alpha   90.00
_cell.angle_beta   90.00
_cell.angle_gamma   90.00
#
_symmetry.space_group_name_H-M   'P 1'
#
loop_
_entity.id
_entity.type
_entity.pdbx_description
1 polymer ?
#
loop_
_entity_poly.entity_id
_entity_poly.type
_entity_poly.pdbx_seq_one_letter_code
_entity_poly.pdbx_strand_id
1 'polypeptide(L)'
;MCCGGMYFPTELGIRISELKPGDEIIILKGEGYPAVEKETVATVWIVAGFSALCADGTTISCISISDFMLTGEHHDEFEVSEAAKQMEAEAAIRRAEQDRVLEELMKDDEPDWSVPDPFSNEPE
;
A
#
# COMPACT_ATOMS: atom_id res chain seq x y z
N MET A 1 -2.69 -9.01 3.26
CA MET A 1 -3.94 -8.86 4.03
C MET A 1 -3.72 -7.76 5.06
N CYS A 2 -4.25 -6.56 4.82
CA CYS A 2 -4.22 -5.41 5.74
C CYS A 2 -5.63 -4.88 6.05
N CYS A 3 -6.67 -5.71 5.88
CA CYS A 3 -8.06 -5.34 6.11
C CYS A 3 -8.66 -6.24 7.20
N GLY A 4 -8.85 -5.70 8.41
CA GLY A 4 -9.60 -6.35 9.48
C GLY A 4 -8.86 -6.44 10.82
N GLY A 5 -8.80 -5.35 11.57
CA GLY A 5 -8.39 -5.36 12.97
C GLY A 5 -7.36 -4.29 13.31
N MET A 6 -7.84 -3.14 13.80
CA MET A 6 -7.14 -2.12 14.60
C MET A 6 -5.59 -2.14 14.47
N TYR A 7 -5.05 -1.71 13.32
CA TYR A 7 -3.62 -1.55 13.09
C TYR A 7 -3.21 -0.15 13.53
N PHE A 8 -2.50 -0.03 14.66
CA PHE A 8 -1.75 1.20 14.92
C PHE A 8 -0.68 1.31 13.83
N PRO A 9 -0.60 2.44 13.10
CA PRO A 9 0.44 2.62 12.11
C PRO A 9 1.80 2.53 12.81
N THR A 10 2.70 1.69 12.30
CA THR A 10 4.07 1.61 12.82
C THR A 10 4.75 2.95 12.59
N GLU A 11 5.75 3.29 13.40
CA GLU A 11 6.52 4.53 13.23
C GLU A 11 7.08 4.66 11.80
N LEU A 12 7.54 3.54 11.23
CA LEU A 12 7.92 3.45 9.82
C LEU A 12 6.75 3.76 8.87
N GLY A 13 5.58 3.16 9.08
CA GLY A 13 4.39 3.42 8.26
C GLY A 13 3.97 4.88 8.29
N ILE A 14 4.03 5.54 9.45
CA ILE A 14 3.78 6.98 9.59
C ILE A 14 4.79 7.77 8.76
N ARG A 15 6.09 7.50 8.94
CA ARG A 15 7.15 8.16 8.17
C ARG A 15 6.96 7.99 6.66
N ILE A 16 6.58 6.80 6.19
CA ILE A 16 6.29 6.56 4.77
C ILE A 16 5.08 7.36 4.29
N SER A 17 4.02 7.46 5.10
CA SER A 17 2.80 8.18 4.72
C SER A 17 2.99 9.70 4.62
N GLU A 18 4.04 10.23 5.25
CA GLU A 18 4.41 11.65 5.19
C GLU A 18 5.25 12.00 3.95
N LEU A 19 5.80 10.99 3.25
CA LEU A 19 6.55 11.17 2.02
C LEU A 19 5.67 11.69 0.89
N LYS A 20 6.32 12.38 -0.05
CA LYS A 20 5.73 12.86 -1.29
C LYS A 20 6.55 12.39 -2.49
N PRO A 21 5.92 12.19 -3.66
CA PRO A 21 6.66 12.06 -4.92
C PRO A 21 7.66 13.20 -5.07
N GLY A 22 8.92 12.90 -5.36
CA GLY A 22 10.03 13.85 -5.45
C GLY A 22 10.91 13.91 -4.20
N ASP A 23 10.46 13.42 -3.04
CA ASP A 23 11.29 13.39 -1.83
C ASP A 23 12.48 12.45 -2.01
N GLU A 24 13.66 12.89 -1.59
CA GLU A 24 14.86 12.08 -1.61
C GLU A 24 15.10 11.40 -0.25
N ILE A 25 15.37 10.10 -0.32
CA ILE A 25 15.60 9.24 0.84
C ILE A 25 16.89 8.44 0.69
N ILE A 26 17.47 8.08 1.82
CA ILE A 26 18.58 7.13 1.90
C ILE A 26 18.02 5.80 2.39
N ILE A 27 18.15 4.76 1.57
CA ILE A 27 17.79 3.39 1.89
C ILE A 27 19.05 2.68 2.39
N LEU A 28 18.99 2.11 3.59
CA LEU A 28 20.13 1.44 4.20
C LEU A 28 20.39 0.08 3.55
N LYS A 29 21.65 -0.40 3.63
CA LYS A 29 22.03 -1.70 3.09
C LYS A 29 21.17 -2.83 3.67
N GLY A 30 20.60 -3.65 2.79
CA GLY A 30 19.74 -4.79 3.15
C GLY A 30 18.27 -4.42 3.34
N GLU A 31 17.92 -3.14 3.26
CA GLU A 31 16.55 -2.65 3.34
C GLU A 31 15.91 -2.53 1.95
N GLY A 32 14.58 -2.47 1.95
CA GLY A 32 13.77 -2.27 0.74
C GLY A 32 13.50 -3.56 -0.04
N TYR A 33 12.73 -3.44 -1.10
CA TYR A 33 12.37 -4.54 -1.99
C TYR A 33 12.48 -4.12 -3.47
N PRO A 34 13.40 -4.71 -4.26
CA PRO A 34 14.45 -5.63 -3.83
C PRO A 34 15.40 -4.96 -2.81
N ALA A 35 16.04 -5.76 -1.95
CA ALA A 35 16.95 -5.24 -0.93
C ALA A 35 18.19 -4.62 -1.57
N VAL A 36 18.56 -3.41 -1.14
CA VAL A 36 19.71 -2.69 -1.72
C VAL A 36 21.04 -3.26 -1.19
N GLU A 37 22.01 -3.48 -2.09
CA GLU A 37 23.30 -4.09 -1.73
C GLU A 37 24.22 -3.18 -0.91
N LYS A 38 23.99 -1.87 -1.02
CA LYS A 38 24.70 -0.79 -0.32
C LYS A 38 23.71 0.33 -0.02
N GLU A 39 24.09 1.18 0.92
CA GLU A 39 23.35 2.42 1.16
C GLU A 39 23.17 3.20 -0.15
N THR A 40 21.92 3.52 -0.46
CA THR A 40 21.51 4.04 -1.77
C THR A 40 20.59 5.22 -1.58
N VAL A 41 20.87 6.31 -2.29
CA VAL A 41 19.99 7.47 -2.40
C VAL A 41 18.95 7.17 -3.47
N ALA A 42 17.67 7.33 -3.15
CA ALA A 42 16.56 7.08 -4.04
C ALA A 42 15.52 8.19 -3.94
N THR A 43 14.90 8.52 -5.07
CA THR A 43 13.81 9.51 -5.13
C THR A 43 12.48 8.76 -5.08
N VAL A 44 11.58 9.20 -4.20
CA VAL A 44 10.23 8.64 -4.08
C VAL A 44 9.43 9.00 -5.32
N TRP A 45 8.79 8.01 -5.94
CA TRP A 45 7.94 8.23 -7.11
C TRP A 45 6.45 8.12 -6.77
N ILE A 46 6.05 7.08 -6.05
CA ILE A 46 4.64 6.83 -5.70
C ILE A 46 4.56 6.50 -4.22
N VAL A 47 3.61 7.11 -3.52
CA VAL A 47 3.26 6.77 -2.14
C VAL A 47 1.85 6.19 -2.11
N ALA A 48 1.71 5.02 -1.50
CA ALA A 48 0.46 4.27 -1.41
C ALA A 48 0.24 3.79 0.03
N GLY A 49 -0.47 4.59 0.83
CA GLY A 49 -0.75 4.29 2.23
C GLY A 49 0.54 4.25 3.06
N PHE A 50 0.99 3.04 3.41
CA PHE A 50 2.19 2.81 4.21
C PHE A 50 3.33 2.15 3.41
N SER A 51 3.33 2.36 2.09
CA SER A 51 4.37 1.88 1.17
C SER A 51 4.71 2.96 0.16
N ALA A 52 5.96 2.98 -0.30
CA ALA A 52 6.41 3.88 -1.34
C ALA A 52 7.29 3.14 -2.36
N LEU A 53 7.10 3.46 -3.64
CA LEU A 53 7.90 3.00 -4.76
C LEU A 53 8.86 4.13 -5.16
N CYS A 54 10.15 3.83 -5.21
CA CYS A 54 11.18 4.77 -5.63
C CYS A 54 11.40 4.70 -7.15
N ALA A 55 11.95 5.78 -7.70
CA ALA A 55 12.21 5.94 -9.12
C ALA A 55 13.21 4.93 -9.68
N ASP A 56 14.07 4.35 -8.85
CA ASP A 56 15.00 3.29 -9.24
C ASP A 56 14.35 1.89 -9.31
N GLY A 57 13.15 1.72 -8.73
CA GLY A 57 12.42 0.46 -8.63
C GLY A 57 12.48 -0.17 -7.23
N THR A 58 13.18 0.44 -6.28
CA THR A 58 13.18 0.00 -4.89
C THR A 58 11.88 0.38 -4.20
N THR A 59 11.26 -0.56 -3.51
CA THR A 59 10.05 -0.34 -2.71
C THR A 59 10.38 -0.34 -1.22
N ILE A 60 9.84 0.61 -0.47
CA ILE A 60 9.84 0.58 1.00
C ILE A 60 8.42 0.37 1.50
N SER A 61 8.24 -0.45 2.54
CA SER A 61 6.92 -0.74 3.08
C SER A 61 6.97 -1.02 4.57
N CYS A 62 5.91 -0.67 5.29
CA CYS A 62 5.77 -0.97 6.70
C CYS A 62 5.64 -2.48 7.01
N ILE A 63 5.42 -3.31 5.99
CA ILE A 63 5.30 -4.78 6.11
C ILE A 63 6.59 -5.52 5.73
N SER A 64 7.56 -4.82 5.13
CA SER A 64 8.87 -5.36 4.75
C SER A 64 9.94 -4.95 5.75
N ILE A 65 11.11 -5.61 5.67
CA ILE A 65 12.34 -5.10 6.29
C ILE A 65 12.68 -3.84 5.50
N SER A 66 12.34 -2.69 6.07
CA SER A 66 12.57 -1.40 5.46
C SER A 66 12.89 -0.37 6.54
N ASP A 67 13.93 0.40 6.33
CA ASP A 67 14.18 1.65 7.03
C ASP A 67 14.84 2.63 6.07
N PHE A 68 14.64 3.91 6.32
CA PHE A 68 15.18 4.97 5.50
C PHE A 68 15.39 6.24 6.31
N MET A 69 16.22 7.12 5.76
CA MET A 69 16.44 8.46 6.28
C MET A 69 16.03 9.49 5.23
N LEU A 70 15.39 10.57 5.66
CA LEU A 70 15.13 11.73 4.80
C LEU A 70 16.43 12.52 4.60
N THR A 71 16.72 12.94 3.37
CA THR A 71 17.83 13.86 3.11
C THR A 71 17.44 15.32 3.32
N GLY A 72 16.15 15.63 3.16
CA GLY A 72 15.60 16.99 3.15
C GLY A 72 15.56 17.63 1.76
N GLU A 73 16.07 16.94 0.74
CA GLU A 73 16.02 17.37 -0.66
C GLU A 73 14.72 16.91 -1.32
N HIS A 74 14.23 17.71 -2.28
CA HIS A 74 13.04 17.42 -3.07
C HIS A 74 13.28 17.76 -4.54
N HIS A 75 12.91 16.85 -5.43
CA HIS A 75 13.09 16.99 -6.87
C HIS A 75 11.71 17.06 -7.56
N ASP A 76 11.40 18.20 -8.17
CA ASP A 76 10.16 18.38 -8.95
C ASP A 76 10.16 17.52 -10.24
N GLU A 77 11.36 17.29 -10.80
CA GLU A 77 11.58 16.50 -12.01
C GLU A 77 12.67 15.45 -11.76
N PHE A 78 12.38 14.19 -12.07
CA PHE A 78 13.32 13.08 -11.95
C PHE A 78 13.03 11.98 -12.97
N GLU A 79 14.07 11.24 -13.34
CA GLU A 79 13.94 10.11 -14.25
C GLU A 79 13.46 8.87 -13.49
N VAL A 80 12.46 8.19 -14.03
CA VAL A 80 11.92 6.94 -13.49
C VAL A 80 12.44 5.78 -14.33
N SER A 81 13.05 4.81 -13.66
CA SER A 81 13.60 3.61 -14.29
C SER A 81 12.50 2.76 -14.94
N GLU A 82 12.85 2.04 -16.00
CA GLU A 82 11.92 1.11 -16.64
C GLU A 82 11.47 -0.01 -15.68
N ALA A 83 12.33 -0.41 -14.74
CA ALA A 83 11.97 -1.39 -13.72
C ALA A 83 10.86 -0.86 -12.80
N ALA A 84 10.97 0.39 -12.33
CA ALA A 84 9.94 1.02 -11.52
C ALA A 84 8.61 1.10 -12.29
N LYS A 85 8.64 1.53 -13.56
CA LYS A 85 7.44 1.59 -14.42
C LYS A 85 6.78 0.23 -14.60
N GLN A 86 7.56 -0.83 -14.79
CA GLN A 86 7.03 -2.19 -14.88
C GLN A 86 6.36 -2.64 -13.57
N MET A 87 6.98 -2.35 -12.43
CA MET A 87 6.39 -2.68 -11.12
C MET A 87 5.08 -1.93 -10.87
N GLU A 88 5.00 -0.65 -11.24
CA GLU A 88 3.76 0.13 -11.16
C GLU A 88 2.67 -0.47 -12.05
N ALA A 89 3.00 -0.82 -13.30
CA ALA A 89 2.05 -1.41 -14.24
C ALA A 89 1.50 -2.75 -13.73
N GLU A 90 2.35 -3.62 -13.18
CA GLU A 90 1.91 -4.87 -12.55
C GLU A 90 1.01 -4.63 -11.33
N ALA A 91 1.37 -3.66 -10.48
CA ALA A 91 0.59 -3.28 -9.32
C ALA A 91 -0.78 -2.67 -9.72
N ALA A 92 -0.84 -1.89 -10.80
CA ALA A 92 -2.06 -1.34 -11.36
C ALA A 92 -3.00 -2.45 -11.87
N ILE A 93 -2.46 -3.44 -12.59
CA ILE A 93 -3.24 -4.61 -13.06
C ILE A 93 -3.83 -5.37 -11.87
N ARG A 94 -3.02 -5.67 -10.84
CA ARG A 94 -3.49 -6.38 -9.65
C ARG A 94 -4.53 -5.60 -8.85
N ARG A 95 -4.38 -4.27 -8.76
CA ARG A 95 -5.40 -3.40 -8.11
C ARG A 95 -6.74 -3.49 -8.84
N ALA A 96 -6.73 -3.37 -10.16
CA ALA A 96 -7.96 -3.49 -10.96
C ALA A 96 -8.64 -4.87 -10.81
N GLU A 97 -7.86 -5.95 -10.70
CA GLU A 97 -8.39 -7.29 -10.44
C GLU A 97 -9.01 -7.40 -9.04
N GLN A 98 -8.34 -6.88 -8.01
CA GLN A 98 -8.87 -6.86 -6.64
C GLN A 98 -10.17 -6.08 -6.52
N ASP A 99 -10.24 -4.91 -7.16
CA ASP A 99 -11.44 -4.08 -7.16
C ASP A 99 -12.62 -4.80 -7.84
N ARG A 100 -12.36 -5.51 -8.95
CA ARG A 100 -13.38 -6.32 -9.63
C ARG A 100 -13.88 -7.46 -8.75
N VAL A 101 -12.97 -8.18 -8.08
CA VAL A 101 -13.35 -9.28 -7.17
C VAL A 101 -14.14 -8.76 -5.97
N LEU A 102 -13.76 -7.61 -5.41
CA LEU A 102 -14.49 -6.97 -4.32
C LEU A 102 -15.90 -6.57 -4.77
N GLU A 103 -16.05 -6.00 -5.97
CA GLU A 103 -17.36 -5.63 -6.52
C GLU A 103 -18.26 -6.86 -6.75
N GLU A 104 -17.70 -7.98 -7.21
CA GLU A 104 -18.42 -9.25 -7.33
C GLU A 104 -18.88 -9.78 -5.96
N LEU A 105 -18.00 -9.77 -4.95
CA LEU A 105 -18.34 -10.20 -3.58
C LEU A 105 -19.39 -9.32 -2.92
N MET A 106 -19.41 -8.02 -3.21
CA MET A 106 -20.41 -7.08 -2.67
C MET A 106 -21.78 -7.18 -3.34
N LYS A 107 -21.92 -7.91 -4.46
CA LYS A 107 -23.21 -8.12 -5.14
C LYS A 107 -24.07 -9.21 -4.52
N ASP A 108 -23.51 -10.12 -3.73
CA ASP A 108 -24.19 -11.35 -3.27
C ASP A 108 -24.66 -11.36 -1.81
N ASP A 109 -24.49 -10.26 -1.04
CA ASP A 109 -24.96 -10.18 0.35
C ASP A 109 -25.74 -8.87 0.60
N GLU A 110 -27.01 -8.83 0.21
CA GLU A 110 -27.99 -8.15 1.09
C GLU A 110 -28.37 -9.20 2.15
N PRO A 111 -27.91 -9.07 3.41
CA PRO A 111 -28.34 -9.98 4.46
C PRO A 111 -29.87 -9.85 4.55
N ASP A 112 -30.57 -10.97 4.54
CA ASP A 112 -31.99 -10.97 4.84
C ASP A 112 -32.16 -10.59 6.32
N TRP A 113 -32.31 -9.30 6.56
CA TRP A 113 -32.59 -8.73 7.88
C TRP A 113 -34.04 -8.92 8.29
N SER A 114 -34.83 -9.75 7.59
CA SER A 114 -36.18 -10.06 8.01
C SER A 114 -36.13 -10.72 9.39
N VAL A 115 -36.54 -9.95 10.39
CA VAL A 115 -36.78 -10.43 11.74
C VAL A 115 -37.97 -11.40 11.63
N PRO A 116 -37.84 -12.68 12.04
CA PRO A 116 -38.99 -13.58 12.08
C PRO A 116 -40.11 -12.94 12.90
N ASP A 117 -41.33 -12.97 12.39
CA ASP A 117 -42.50 -12.36 13.03
C ASP A 117 -42.60 -12.86 14.49
N PRO A 118 -42.53 -11.98 15.51
CA PRO A 118 -42.29 -12.43 16.88
C PRO A 118 -43.43 -13.21 17.53
N PHE A 119 -44.62 -13.33 16.91
CA PHE A 119 -45.74 -14.09 17.47
C PHE A 119 -46.66 -14.65 16.38
N SER A 120 -46.60 -15.96 16.11
CA SER A 120 -47.71 -16.67 15.48
C SER A 120 -48.85 -16.78 16.49
N ASN A 121 -49.81 -15.85 16.45
CA ASN A 121 -51.07 -15.98 17.17
C ASN A 121 -52.00 -16.98 16.47
N GLU A 122 -51.56 -18.23 16.33
CA GLU A 122 -52.48 -19.33 16.03
C GLU A 122 -53.01 -19.88 17.37
N PRO A 123 -54.31 -19.69 17.69
CA PRO A 123 -54.91 -20.37 18.84
C PRO A 123 -55.07 -21.86 18.54
N GLU A 124 -54.70 -22.68 19.53
CA GLU A 124 -54.94 -24.14 19.59
C GLU A 124 -56.41 -24.53 19.41
#